data_AF-A0A7C4S822-F1
#
_entry.id   AF-A0A7C4S822-F1
#
_cell.length_a   1.000
_cell.length_b   1.000
_cell.length_c   1.000
_cell.angle_alpha   90.00
_cell.angle_beta   90.00
_cell.angle_gamma   90.00
#
_symmetry.space_group_name_H-M   'P 1'
#
loop_
_entity.id
_entity.type
_entity.pdbx_description
1 polymer ?
#
loop_
_entity_poly.entity_id
_entity_poly.type
_entity_poly.pdbx_seq_one_letter_code
_entity_poly.pdbx_strand_id
1 'polypeptide(L)'
;MIRLEIGEPDFTASLDVVDETCRALREGRSRYLSSYGIIELREAIAERLNNMYGVDFKPENILVTSGGVTAIYIAIQVLSMIGDEVLVPEPAWSLYRQTYLIENY
;
A
#
# COMPACT_ATOMS: atom_id res chain seq x y z
N MET A 1 -11.37 -30.17 3.63
CA MET A 1 -11.14 -29.08 4.60
C MET A 1 -11.65 -27.81 3.96
N ILE A 2 -12.53 -27.07 4.62
CA ILE A 2 -13.01 -25.75 4.14
C ILE A 2 -12.15 -24.70 4.82
N ARG A 3 -11.61 -23.75 4.05
CA ARG A 3 -10.74 -22.68 4.53
C ARG A 3 -11.54 -21.38 4.61
N LEU A 4 -11.59 -20.76 5.79
CA LEU A 4 -12.36 -19.55 6.10
C LEU A 4 -11.54 -18.52 6.90
N GLU A 5 -10.22 -18.71 6.94
CA GLU A 5 -9.32 -17.99 7.85
C GLU A 5 -8.48 -16.89 7.18
N ILE A 6 -8.30 -16.92 5.86
CA ILE A 6 -7.52 -15.91 5.11
C ILE A 6 -8.45 -15.05 4.27
N GLY A 7 -8.33 -13.73 4.39
CA GLY A 7 -9.07 -12.76 3.57
C GLY A 7 -8.52 -12.55 2.15
N GLU A 8 -7.90 -13.57 1.57
CA GLU A 8 -7.39 -13.53 0.19
C GLU A 8 -8.55 -13.87 -0.76
N PRO A 9 -8.81 -13.05 -1.79
CA PRO A 9 -9.84 -13.36 -2.77
C PRO A 9 -9.59 -14.69 -3.50
N ASP A 10 -10.66 -15.32 -3.96
CA ASP A 10 -10.61 -16.53 -4.79
C ASP A 10 -10.39 -16.26 -6.29
N PHE A 11 -10.26 -14.98 -6.67
CA PHE A 11 -9.92 -14.52 -8.01
C PHE A 11 -8.51 -13.92 -8.07
N THR A 12 -7.96 -13.86 -9.28
CA THR A 12 -6.64 -13.27 -9.55
C THR A 12 -6.75 -11.97 -10.35
N ALA A 13 -5.60 -11.36 -10.67
CA ALA A 13 -5.54 -10.16 -11.49
C ALA A 13 -6.18 -10.40 -12.88
N SER A 14 -6.83 -9.37 -13.43
CA SER A 14 -7.39 -9.43 -14.80
C SER A 14 -6.29 -9.69 -15.83
N LEU A 15 -6.64 -10.36 -16.94
CA LEU A 15 -5.70 -10.66 -18.03
C LEU A 15 -4.98 -9.41 -18.55
N ASP A 16 -5.67 -8.28 -18.67
CA ASP A 16 -5.07 -7.02 -19.10
C ASP A 16 -3.88 -6.59 -18.22
N VAL A 17 -4.00 -6.76 -16.89
CA VAL A 17 -2.93 -6.44 -15.93
C VAL A 17 -1.76 -7.42 -16.08
N VAL A 18 -2.06 -8.71 -16.28
CA VAL A 18 -1.04 -9.75 -16.49
C VAL A 18 -0.26 -9.47 -17.78
N ASP A 19 -0.96 -9.21 -18.88
CA ASP A 19 -0.37 -8.98 -20.19
C ASP A 19 0.49 -7.71 -20.21
N GLU A 20 0.01 -6.62 -19.61
CA GLU A 20 0.76 -5.38 -19.48
C GLU A 20 2.00 -5.52 -18.58
N THR A 21 1.89 -6.28 -17.49
CA THR A 21 3.04 -6.60 -16.64
C THR A 21 4.09 -7.39 -17.42
N CYS A 22 3.68 -8.42 -18.17
CA CYS A 22 4.57 -9.19 -19.03
C CYS A 22 5.21 -8.34 -20.12
N ARG A 23 4.45 -7.42 -20.74
CA ARG A 23 4.97 -6.49 -21.75
C ARG A 23 6.03 -5.56 -21.15
N ALA A 24 5.75 -4.93 -20.02
CA ALA A 24 6.69 -4.03 -19.34
C ALA A 24 8.02 -4.74 -19.02
N LEU A 25 7.96 -5.99 -18.57
CA LEU A 25 9.14 -6.81 -18.31
C LEU A 25 9.92 -7.12 -19.59
N ARG A 26 9.25 -7.50 -20.68
CA ARG A 26 9.89 -7.74 -22.00
C ARG A 26 10.57 -6.50 -22.57
N GLU A 27 10.02 -5.32 -22.31
CA GLU A 27 10.59 -4.03 -22.67
C GLU A 27 11.75 -3.59 -21.76
N GLY A 28 12.09 -4.38 -20.74
CA GLY A 28 13.20 -4.08 -19.83
C GLY A 28 12.90 -3.00 -18.79
N ARG A 29 11.62 -2.75 -18.48
CA ARG A 29 11.17 -1.81 -17.44
C ARG A 29 11.34 -2.40 -16.02
N SER A 30 12.56 -2.80 -15.67
CA SER A 30 12.89 -3.48 -14.40
C SER A 30 13.99 -2.77 -13.59
N ARG A 31 14.40 -1.58 -14.03
CA ARG A 31 15.42 -0.77 -13.33
C ARG A 31 14.79 -0.01 -12.16
N TYR A 32 15.66 0.56 -11.32
CA TYR A 32 15.23 1.46 -10.26
C TYR A 32 14.39 2.62 -10.80
N LEU A 33 13.33 2.94 -10.04
CA LEU A 33 12.41 4.04 -10.27
C LEU A 33 12.52 5.00 -9.09
N SER A 34 11.75 6.10 -9.14
CA SER A 34 11.56 6.95 -7.96
C SER A 34 11.13 6.12 -6.75
N SER A 35 11.68 6.42 -5.57
CA SER A 35 11.27 5.78 -4.31
C SER A 35 9.80 6.00 -3.97
N TYR A 36 9.16 7.03 -4.57
CA TYR A 36 7.74 7.30 -4.42
C TYR A 36 6.85 6.43 -5.34
N GLY A 37 7.44 5.79 -6.35
CA GLY A 37 6.74 5.15 -7.46
C GLY A 37 6.74 6.00 -8.74
N ILE A 38 6.43 5.36 -9.88
CA ILE A 38 6.35 6.05 -11.19
C ILE A 38 5.26 7.13 -11.17
N ILE A 39 5.48 8.22 -11.90
CA ILE A 39 4.58 9.38 -11.88
C ILE A 39 3.19 9.01 -12.40
N GLU A 40 3.13 8.22 -13.46
CA GLU A 40 1.89 7.82 -14.13
C GLU A 40 0.97 7.03 -13.19
N LEU A 41 1.54 6.17 -12.32
CA LEU A 41 0.79 5.44 -11.31
C LEU A 41 0.27 6.36 -10.20
N ARG A 42 1.10 7.31 -9.75
CA ARG A 42 0.72 8.26 -8.70
C ARG A 42 -0.39 9.21 -9.18
N GLU A 43 -0.32 9.67 -10.42
CA GLU A 43 -1.37 10.46 -11.07
C GLU A 43 -2.69 9.68 -11.17
N ALA A 44 -2.64 8.44 -11.65
CA ALA A 44 -3.84 7.60 -11.76
C ALA A 44 -4.48 7.29 -10.40
N ILE A 45 -3.68 7.07 -9.35
CA ILE A 45 -4.18 6.90 -7.98
C ILE A 45 -4.82 8.19 -7.48
N ALA A 46 -4.17 9.34 -7.63
CA ALA A 46 -4.70 10.63 -7.20
C ALA A 46 -6.04 10.95 -7.89
N GLU A 47 -6.13 10.78 -9.21
CA GLU A 47 -7.37 10.95 -9.97
C GLU A 47 -8.48 10.05 -9.45
N ARG A 48 -8.19 8.76 -9.24
CA ARG A 48 -9.17 7.80 -8.72
C ARG A 48 -9.68 8.23 -7.34
N LEU A 49 -8.79 8.62 -6.43
CA LEU A 49 -9.17 9.06 -5.09
C LEU A 49 -10.01 10.35 -5.13
N ASN A 50 -9.64 11.31 -5.99
CA ASN A 50 -10.38 12.55 -6.16
C ASN A 50 -11.80 12.29 -6.71
N ASN A 51 -11.93 11.38 -7.68
CA ASN A 51 -13.23 10.96 -8.22
C ASN A 51 -14.09 10.23 -7.19
N MET A 52 -13.49 9.44 -6.30
CA MET A 52 -14.22 8.69 -5.27
C MET A 52 -14.64 9.56 -4.08
N TYR A 53 -13.79 10.50 -3.66
CA TYR A 53 -13.95 11.20 -2.38
C TYR A 53 -14.15 12.71 -2.51
N GLY A 54 -14.07 13.29 -3.71
CA GLY A 54 -14.28 14.73 -3.93
C GLY A 54 -13.21 15.62 -3.28
N VAL A 55 -11.98 15.11 -3.19
CA VAL A 55 -10.81 15.76 -2.57
C VAL A 55 -9.79 16.17 -3.64
N ASP A 56 -8.78 16.98 -3.27
CA ASP A 56 -7.71 17.45 -4.16
C ASP A 56 -6.37 16.78 -3.81
N PHE A 57 -6.29 15.45 -3.96
CA PHE A 57 -4.99 14.77 -3.88
C PHE A 57 -4.18 15.08 -5.13
N LYS A 58 -2.91 15.40 -4.92
CA LYS A 58 -1.90 15.56 -5.96
C LYS A 58 -0.95 14.36 -5.95
N PRO A 59 -0.23 14.07 -7.06
CA PRO A 59 0.72 12.96 -7.10
C PRO A 59 1.78 13.00 -5.99
N GLU A 60 2.12 14.17 -5.48
CA GLU A 60 3.06 14.37 -4.36
C GLU A 60 2.49 13.88 -3.02
N ASN A 61 1.18 13.71 -2.90
CA ASN A 61 0.53 13.13 -1.74
C ASN A 61 0.53 11.59 -1.76
N ILE A 62 0.99 10.96 -2.86
CA ILE A 62 0.93 9.51 -3.07
C ILE A 62 2.31 8.89 -2.96
N LEU A 63 2.43 7.88 -2.08
CA LEU A 63 3.59 7.00 -1.97
C LEU A 63 3.15 5.57 -2.33
N VAL A 64 3.78 4.97 -3.34
CA VAL A 64 3.55 3.58 -3.73
C VAL A 64 4.45 2.66 -2.91
N THR A 65 3.88 1.66 -2.26
CA THR A 65 4.60 0.69 -1.42
C THR A 65 4.38 -0.75 -1.89
N SER A 66 5.20 -1.67 -1.40
CA SER A 66 5.04 -3.12 -1.59
C SER A 66 3.88 -3.67 -0.76
N GLY A 67 2.66 -3.30 -1.12
CA GLY A 67 1.44 -3.69 -0.42
C GLY A 67 1.07 -2.78 0.78
N GLY A 68 -0.14 -2.98 1.29
CA GLY A 68 -0.72 -2.13 2.34
C GLY A 68 -0.06 -2.26 3.71
N VAL A 69 0.50 -3.43 4.05
CA VAL A 69 1.23 -3.65 5.30
C VAL A 69 2.41 -2.68 5.40
N THR A 70 3.20 -2.54 4.33
CA THR A 70 4.34 -1.62 4.29
C THR A 70 3.89 -0.16 4.37
N ALA A 71 2.78 0.21 3.72
CA ALA A 71 2.23 1.57 3.84
C ALA A 71 1.86 1.91 5.28
N ILE A 72 1.18 1.00 5.98
CA ILE A 72 0.76 1.18 7.37
C ILE A 72 1.98 1.25 8.30
N TYR A 73 2.96 0.38 8.09
CA TYR A 73 4.22 0.41 8.84
C TYR A 73 4.91 1.78 8.68
N ILE A 74 5.18 2.23 7.45
CA ILE A 74 5.83 3.53 7.19
C ILE A 74 5.02 4.68 7.81
N ALA A 75 3.69 4.67 7.67
CA ALA A 75 2.84 5.71 8.23
C ALA A 75 2.97 5.80 9.76
N ILE A 76 2.95 4.67 10.47
CA ILE A 76 3.14 4.66 11.93
C ILE A 76 4.54 5.18 12.27
N GLN A 77 5.59 4.64 11.65
CA GLN A 77 6.98 4.99 11.95
C GLN A 77 7.31 6.48 11.70
N VAL A 78 6.70 7.10 10.70
CA VAL A 78 6.93 8.53 10.39
C VAL A 78 6.10 9.45 11.31
N LEU A 79 4.99 8.97 11.86
CA LEU A 79 4.07 9.78 12.66
C LEU A 79 4.26 9.63 14.18
N SER A 80 4.83 8.52 14.65
CA SER A 80 5.06 8.27 16.09
C SER A 80 6.51 8.48 16.48
N MET A 81 6.73 9.10 17.65
CA MET A 81 8.02 9.18 18.32
C MET A 81 8.09 8.27 19.54
N ILE A 82 9.30 8.07 20.08
CA ILE A 82 9.49 7.36 21.35
C ILE A 82 8.68 8.06 22.45
N GLY A 83 7.77 7.31 23.07
CA GLY A 83 6.88 7.80 24.12
C GLY A 83 5.49 8.23 23.65
N ASP A 84 5.23 8.29 22.34
CA ASP A 84 3.89 8.52 21.82
C ASP A 84 3.00 7.29 22.01
N GLU A 85 1.69 7.50 22.14
CA GLU A 85 0.71 6.42 22.22
C GLU A 85 -0.07 6.28 20.91
N VAL A 86 -0.17 5.06 20.38
CA VAL A 86 -1.00 4.73 19.23
C VAL A 86 -2.26 4.01 19.71
N LEU A 87 -3.42 4.66 19.55
CA LEU A 87 -4.71 4.08 19.91
C LEU A 87 -5.18 3.07 18.86
N VAL A 88 -5.43 1.84 19.27
CA VAL A 88 -5.91 0.75 18.39
C VAL A 88 -7.26 0.24 18.92
N PRO A 89 -8.39 0.50 18.23
CA PRO A 89 -9.70 0.05 18.68
C PRO A 89 -9.90 -1.45 18.43
N GLU A 90 -10.42 -2.18 19.42
CA GLU A 90 -10.66 -3.62 19.34
C GLU A 90 -12.11 -3.95 18.94
N PRO A 91 -12.34 -5.01 18.13
CA PRO A 91 -11.35 -5.93 17.55
C PRO A 91 -10.58 -5.29 16.38
N ALA A 92 -9.25 -5.42 16.39
CA ALA A 92 -8.38 -4.81 15.39
C ALA A 92 -7.73 -5.84 14.46
N TRP A 93 -7.25 -5.36 13.30
CA TRP A 93 -6.26 -6.11 12.54
C TRP A 93 -4.95 -6.19 13.33
N SER A 94 -4.50 -7.41 13.62
CA SER A 94 -3.36 -7.67 14.54
C SER A 94 -2.07 -6.95 14.16
N LEU A 95 -1.89 -6.66 12.87
CA LEU A 95 -0.70 -5.99 12.36
C LEU A 95 -0.54 -4.55 12.85
N TYR A 96 -1.62 -3.83 13.17
CA TYR A 96 -1.52 -2.47 13.72
C TYR A 96 -0.70 -2.41 15.02
N ARG A 97 -0.90 -3.39 15.90
CA ARG A 97 -0.15 -3.49 17.17
C ARG A 97 1.29 -3.92 16.93
N GLN A 98 1.52 -4.86 16.01
CA GLN A 98 2.86 -5.37 15.72
C GLN A 98 3.76 -4.30 15.12
N THR A 99 3.24 -3.46 14.21
CA THR A 99 4.02 -2.39 13.57
C THR A 99 4.51 -1.32 14.53
N TYR A 100 3.83 -1.12 15.67
CA TYR A 100 4.26 -0.17 16.71
C TYR A 100 5.28 -0.78 17.69
N LEU A 101 5.17 -2.08 18.00
CA LEU A 101 6.00 -2.73 19.02
C LEU A 101 7.43 -3.08 18.58
N ILE A 102 7.72 -3.09 17.27
CA ILE A 102 9.04 -3.48 16.74
C ILE A 102 10.18 -2.56 17.24
N GLU A 103 9.89 -1.29 17.59
CA GLU A 103 10.91 -0.36 18.10
C GLU A 103 11.00 -0.29 19.64
N ASN A 104 10.09 -0.94 20.35
CA ASN A 104 10.06 -0.92 21.83
C ASN A 104 10.78 -2.14 22.46
N TYR A 105 11.61 -2.84 21.68
CA TYR A 105 12.48 -3.94 22.12
C TYR A 105 13.95 -3.66 21.85
#